data_AF-A0A2V8PXQ7-F1
#
_entry.id   AF-A0A2V8PXQ7-F1
#
_cell.length_a   1.000
_cell.length_b   1.000
_cell.length_c   1.000
_cell.angle_alpha   90.00
_cell.angle_beta   90.00
_cell.angle_gamma   90.00
#
_symmetry.space_group_name_H-M   'P 1'
#
loop_
_entity.id
_entity.type
_entity.pdbx_description
1 polymer ?
#
loop_
_entity_poly.entity_id
_entity_poly.type
_entity_poly.pdbx_seq_one_letter_code
_entity_poly.pdbx_strand_id
1 'polypeptide(L)'
;MKPCGCVVANATDISYCRGKVQTTYYSQEQTNGAAPFRKVKSPVYLLADRAEVNHDSGVAIYTGNSRMWQDDNFVRADTITLFREEKRMDARGHVQSALYQAKQKTGNSTAVVPVFATAEFMRYSDPDRLLHYETNVDIKQGTDRMTSGVADVYLQKDVNEVERTIAQHNVVIIQPGKRGAGDWCQYTNADEVAVLKGNPAHVEDVEQGTTDGNRLTMYRRENRVVVDDNRGEQSPGRVRSTHKVNKNP
;
A
#
# COMPACT_ATOMS: atom_id res chain seq x y z
N MET A 1 -11.58 -17.26 19.89
CA MET A 1 -11.39 -16.94 21.32
C MET A 1 -12.38 -15.82 21.66
N LYS A 2 -13.16 -15.93 22.74
CA LYS A 2 -14.19 -14.91 23.09
C LYS A 2 -13.50 -13.73 23.79
N PRO A 3 -13.66 -12.48 23.30
CA PRO A 3 -13.20 -11.29 24.03
C PRO A 3 -13.95 -11.12 25.36
N CYS A 4 -13.33 -10.51 26.36
CA CYS A 4 -14.02 -10.11 27.59
C CYS A 4 -15.12 -9.07 27.28
N GLY A 5 -16.32 -9.22 27.87
CA GLY A 5 -17.44 -8.28 27.68
C GLY A 5 -18.38 -8.58 26.51
N CYS A 6 -18.34 -9.80 25.94
CA CYS A 6 -19.23 -10.21 24.86
C CYS A 6 -20.50 -10.89 25.33
N VAL A 7 -21.63 -10.53 24.73
CA VAL A 7 -22.92 -11.22 24.85
C VAL A 7 -23.15 -12.03 23.57
N VAL A 8 -23.51 -13.30 23.72
CA VAL A 8 -23.84 -14.18 22.58
C VAL A 8 -25.35 -14.14 22.34
N ALA A 9 -25.76 -13.87 21.11
CA ALA A 9 -27.15 -14.00 20.70
C ALA A 9 -27.43 -15.48 20.37
N ASN A 10 -28.19 -16.16 21.24
CA ASN A 10 -28.47 -17.61 21.14
C ASN A 10 -29.23 -18.03 19.87
N ALA A 11 -29.78 -17.09 19.10
CA ALA A 11 -30.52 -17.39 17.87
C ALA A 11 -29.64 -17.42 16.60
N THR A 12 -28.41 -16.88 16.63
CA THR A 12 -27.63 -16.63 15.41
C THR A 12 -26.13 -16.92 15.51
N ASP A 13 -25.64 -17.57 16.57
CA ASP A 13 -24.20 -17.75 16.88
C ASP A 13 -23.32 -16.51 16.58
N ILE A 14 -23.85 -15.34 16.94
CA ILE A 14 -23.15 -14.05 16.85
C ILE A 14 -22.77 -13.61 18.26
N SER A 15 -21.51 -13.22 18.43
CA SER A 15 -21.02 -12.56 19.65
C SER A 15 -20.95 -11.05 19.44
N TYR A 16 -21.64 -10.30 20.30
CA TYR A 16 -21.60 -8.83 20.35
C TYR A 16 -20.75 -8.39 21.54
N CYS A 17 -19.70 -7.63 21.29
CA CYS A 17 -18.74 -7.18 22.29
C CYS A 17 -18.76 -5.64 22.36
N ARG A 18 -18.82 -5.09 23.57
CA ARG A 18 -18.83 -3.63 23.80
C ARG A 18 -17.87 -3.26 24.91
N GLY A 19 -17.40 -2.01 24.91
CA GLY A 19 -16.62 -1.43 26.00
C GLY A 19 -15.13 -1.70 25.89
N LYS A 20 -14.52 -1.30 24.76
CA LYS A 20 -13.10 -1.52 24.41
C LYS A 20 -12.78 -3.00 24.31
N VAL A 21 -12.98 -3.52 23.11
CA VAL A 21 -12.71 -4.91 22.75
C VAL A 21 -11.23 -5.08 22.45
N GLN A 22 -10.64 -6.12 23.01
CA GLN A 22 -9.31 -6.61 22.65
C GLN A 22 -9.41 -8.07 22.22
N THR A 23 -9.01 -8.36 20.99
CA THR A 23 -8.88 -9.72 20.45
C THR A 23 -7.40 -10.01 20.19
N THR A 24 -6.94 -11.17 20.63
CA THR A 24 -5.60 -11.69 20.33
C THR A 24 -5.74 -12.95 19.50
N TYR A 25 -5.13 -12.96 18.32
CA TYR A 25 -4.96 -14.15 17.48
C TYR A 25 -3.52 -14.64 17.63
N TYR A 26 -3.33 -15.79 18.24
CA TYR A 26 -2.02 -16.32 18.63
C TYR A 26 -1.26 -16.97 17.47
N SER A 27 -1.95 -17.31 16.38
CA SER A 27 -1.35 -17.88 15.18
C SER A 27 -2.07 -17.39 13.93
N GLN A 28 -1.40 -17.47 12.77
CA GLN A 28 -2.03 -17.20 11.49
C GLN A 28 -3.25 -18.10 11.25
N GLU A 29 -3.22 -19.36 11.71
CA GLU A 29 -4.32 -20.32 11.55
C GLU A 29 -5.65 -19.79 12.14
N GLN A 30 -5.58 -19.02 13.24
CA GLN A 30 -6.78 -18.45 13.85
C GLN A 30 -7.39 -17.32 13.00
N THR A 31 -6.59 -16.61 12.22
CA THR A 31 -7.07 -15.63 11.23
C THR A 31 -7.30 -16.25 9.84
N ASN A 32 -6.84 -17.49 9.63
CA ASN A 32 -6.79 -18.16 8.32
C ASN A 32 -6.18 -17.29 7.20
N GLY A 33 -5.22 -16.42 7.53
CA GLY A 33 -4.62 -15.49 6.57
C GLY A 33 -5.42 -14.21 6.32
N ALA A 34 -6.55 -13.97 6.99
CA ALA A 34 -7.29 -12.72 6.83
C ALA A 34 -6.50 -11.48 7.28
N ALA A 35 -5.53 -11.63 8.19
CA ALA A 35 -4.65 -10.53 8.58
C ALA A 35 -3.47 -10.39 7.60
N PRO A 36 -3.06 -9.17 7.22
CA PRO A 36 -1.92 -8.91 6.33
C PRO A 36 -0.55 -9.19 6.98
N PHE A 37 -0.49 -9.96 8.07
CA PHE A 37 0.69 -10.16 8.88
C PHE A 37 1.09 -11.64 8.92
N ARG A 38 2.37 -11.95 8.64
CA ARG A 38 2.85 -13.32 8.38
C ARG A 38 3.92 -13.85 9.31
N LYS A 39 4.30 -13.12 10.38
CA LYS A 39 5.21 -13.72 11.37
C LYS A 39 4.48 -14.78 12.16
N VAL A 40 4.76 -16.04 11.84
CA VAL A 40 4.13 -17.25 12.41
C VAL A 40 4.31 -17.42 13.93
N LYS A 41 5.23 -16.67 14.56
CA LYS A 41 5.50 -16.72 16.01
C LYS A 41 5.06 -15.47 16.78
N SER A 42 4.45 -14.50 16.11
CA SER A 42 3.98 -13.26 16.75
C SER A 42 2.46 -13.20 16.73
N PRO A 43 1.79 -12.98 17.87
CA PRO A 43 0.34 -12.81 17.89
C PRO A 43 -0.07 -11.55 17.13
N VAL A 44 -1.24 -11.60 16.51
CA VAL A 44 -1.93 -10.43 15.96
C VAL A 44 -2.90 -9.90 17.01
N TYR A 45 -2.76 -8.63 17.36
CA TYR A 45 -3.67 -7.96 18.28
C TYR A 45 -4.64 -7.08 17.51
N LEU A 46 -5.88 -7.01 17.98
CA LEU A 46 -6.91 -6.15 17.42
C LEU A 46 -7.68 -5.46 18.56
N LEU A 47 -7.73 -4.13 18.51
CA LEU A 47 -8.50 -3.27 19.42
C LEU A 47 -9.59 -2.53 18.67
N ALA A 48 -10.75 -2.34 19.30
CA ALA A 48 -11.82 -1.46 18.83
C ALA A 48 -12.79 -1.10 19.97
N ASP A 49 -13.71 -0.15 19.75
CA ASP A 49 -14.73 0.21 20.74
C ASP A 49 -15.80 -0.89 20.90
N ARG A 50 -16.12 -1.57 19.80
CA ARG A 50 -17.07 -2.69 19.73
C ARG A 50 -16.65 -3.73 18.68
N ALA A 51 -17.16 -4.94 18.82
CA ALA A 51 -16.98 -6.00 17.84
C ALA A 51 -18.24 -6.86 17.68
N GLU A 52 -18.46 -7.35 16.48
CA GLU A 52 -19.49 -8.32 16.12
C GLU A 52 -18.81 -9.50 15.42
N VAL A 53 -18.94 -10.69 15.98
CA VAL A 53 -18.28 -11.90 15.46
C VAL A 53 -19.35 -12.92 15.14
N ASN A 54 -19.56 -13.19 13.85
CA ASN A 54 -20.40 -14.26 13.37
C ASN A 54 -19.53 -15.53 13.21
N HIS A 55 -19.81 -16.53 14.04
CA HIS A 55 -19.01 -17.77 14.05
C HIS A 55 -19.37 -18.70 12.88
N ASP A 56 -20.61 -18.64 12.38
CA ASP A 56 -21.06 -19.43 11.23
C ASP A 56 -20.41 -18.98 9.92
N SER A 57 -20.40 -17.66 9.68
CA SER A 57 -19.85 -17.09 8.45
C SER A 57 -18.35 -16.79 8.53
N GLY A 58 -17.73 -16.88 9.72
CA GLY A 58 -16.34 -16.50 9.94
C GLY A 58 -16.04 -15.02 9.74
N VAL A 59 -17.06 -14.15 9.88
CA VAL A 59 -16.94 -12.70 9.70
C VAL A 59 -16.83 -12.01 11.06
N ALA A 60 -15.81 -11.18 11.24
CA ALA A 60 -15.63 -10.37 12.44
C ALA A 60 -15.51 -8.89 12.07
N ILE A 61 -16.44 -8.07 12.56
CA ILE A 61 -16.50 -6.62 12.34
C ILE A 61 -16.07 -5.92 13.62
N TYR A 62 -15.07 -5.06 13.51
CA TYR A 62 -14.55 -4.23 14.59
C TYR A 62 -14.79 -2.76 14.24
N THR A 63 -15.40 -2.00 15.15
CA THR A 63 -15.83 -0.63 14.85
C THR A 63 -15.45 0.32 15.98
N GLY A 64 -15.01 1.52 15.59
CA GLY A 64 -14.58 2.60 16.49
C GLY A 64 -13.11 2.46 16.83
N ASN A 65 -12.29 3.40 16.36
CA ASN A 65 -10.85 3.47 16.60
C ASN A 65 -10.13 2.12 16.41
N SER A 66 -10.49 1.39 15.36
CA SER A 66 -10.05 0.02 15.15
C SER A 66 -8.56 0.00 14.82
N ARG A 67 -7.80 -0.82 15.53
CA ARG A 67 -6.35 -0.98 15.34
C ARG A 67 -5.98 -2.45 15.37
N MET A 68 -5.35 -2.93 14.31
CA MET A 68 -4.75 -4.26 14.24
C MET A 68 -3.23 -4.14 14.10
N TRP A 69 -2.45 -4.95 14.82
CA TRP A 69 -0.99 -4.92 14.70
C TRP A 69 -0.34 -6.27 15.01
N GLN A 70 0.85 -6.48 14.45
CA GLN A 70 1.75 -7.60 14.73
C GLN A 70 3.19 -7.08 14.69
N ASP A 71 3.89 -7.20 15.82
CA ASP A 71 5.17 -6.51 16.06
C ASP A 71 5.05 -5.01 15.70
N ASP A 72 5.81 -4.55 14.71
CA ASP A 72 5.82 -3.16 14.25
C ASP A 72 4.76 -2.87 13.17
N ASN A 73 4.29 -3.90 12.45
CA ASN A 73 3.31 -3.72 11.38
C ASN A 73 1.93 -3.41 11.97
N PHE A 74 1.23 -2.43 11.42
CA PHE A 74 -0.12 -2.10 11.88
C PHE A 74 -1.05 -1.67 10.74
N VAL A 75 -2.35 -1.77 11.02
CA VAL A 75 -3.46 -1.17 10.28
C VAL A 75 -4.37 -0.49 11.28
N ARG A 76 -4.77 0.75 11.00
CA ARG A 76 -5.78 1.51 11.73
C ARG A 76 -6.87 1.97 10.78
N ALA A 77 -8.10 2.01 11.26
CA ALA A 77 -9.25 2.53 10.53
C ALA A 77 -10.43 2.77 11.49
N ASP A 78 -11.49 3.41 11.00
CA ASP A 78 -12.73 3.51 11.76
C ASP A 78 -13.38 2.13 11.94
N THR A 79 -13.34 1.30 10.90
CA THR A 79 -13.84 -0.09 10.93
C THR A 79 -12.85 -1.04 10.27
N ILE A 80 -12.60 -2.18 10.91
CA ILE A 80 -11.85 -3.32 10.34
C ILE A 80 -12.77 -4.54 10.29
N THR A 81 -12.90 -5.16 9.13
CA THR A 81 -13.67 -6.39 8.94
C THR A 81 -12.74 -7.51 8.49
N LEU A 82 -12.75 -8.62 9.21
CA LEU A 82 -12.04 -9.86 8.86
C LEU A 82 -13.02 -10.85 8.26
N PHE A 83 -12.67 -11.41 7.11
CA PHE A 83 -13.38 -12.49 6.43
C PHE A 83 -12.48 -13.72 6.45
N ARG A 84 -12.67 -14.58 7.46
CA ARG A 84 -11.78 -15.73 7.70
C ARG A 84 -11.83 -16.75 6.58
N GLU A 85 -13.02 -17.05 6.06
CA GLU A 85 -13.20 -18.03 4.98
C GLU A 85 -12.63 -17.52 3.65
N GLU A 86 -12.75 -16.22 3.39
CA GLU A 86 -12.22 -15.57 2.18
C GLU A 86 -10.73 -15.21 2.28
N LYS A 87 -10.12 -15.36 3.45
CA LYS A 87 -8.73 -14.94 3.74
C LYS A 87 -8.48 -13.47 3.37
N ARG A 88 -9.41 -12.62 3.78
CA ARG A 88 -9.47 -11.21 3.39
C ARG A 88 -9.72 -10.30 4.60
N MET A 89 -9.17 -9.08 4.55
CA MET A 89 -9.50 -7.99 5.46
C MET A 89 -9.92 -6.76 4.68
N ASP A 90 -10.95 -6.08 5.14
CA ASP A 90 -11.29 -4.72 4.72
C ASP A 90 -11.08 -3.75 5.90
N ALA A 91 -10.52 -2.57 5.63
CA ALA A 91 -10.41 -1.46 6.55
C ALA A 91 -11.02 -0.21 5.91
N ARG A 92 -11.91 0.48 6.64
CA ARG A 92 -12.70 1.62 6.13
C ARG A 92 -12.63 2.82 7.06
N GLY A 93 -12.49 4.00 6.45
CA GLY A 93 -12.44 5.30 7.11
C GLY A 93 -11.06 5.56 7.74
N HIS A 94 -10.45 6.70 7.39
CA HIS A 94 -9.19 7.17 7.97
C HIS A 94 -8.10 6.08 8.06
N VAL A 95 -7.94 5.30 7.00
CA VAL A 95 -7.04 4.16 7.00
C VAL A 95 -5.61 4.64 7.13
N GLN A 96 -4.85 4.00 8.03
CA GLN A 96 -3.40 4.16 8.16
C GLN A 96 -2.76 2.79 8.30
N SER A 97 -1.80 2.46 7.45
CA SER A 97 -1.06 1.20 7.53
C SER A 97 0.45 1.45 7.52
N ALA A 98 1.18 0.52 8.12
CA ALA A 98 2.63 0.52 8.08
C ALA A 98 3.17 -0.90 7.89
N LEU A 99 4.09 -1.02 6.92
CA LEU A 99 4.87 -2.23 6.63
C LEU A 99 6.33 -1.95 6.95
N TYR A 100 6.78 -2.36 8.15
CA TYR A 100 8.12 -2.08 8.66
C TYR A 100 9.19 -3.02 8.09
N GLN A 101 8.82 -4.15 7.49
CA GLN A 101 9.76 -5.09 6.88
C GLN A 101 10.00 -4.83 5.40
N ALA A 102 9.52 -3.70 4.86
CA ALA A 102 9.82 -3.32 3.50
C ALA A 102 11.33 -3.04 3.36
N LYS A 103 12.01 -3.92 2.63
CA LYS A 103 13.40 -3.72 2.25
C LYS A 103 13.45 -2.79 1.05
N GLN A 104 14.30 -1.78 1.16
CA GLN A 104 14.67 -0.90 0.06
C GLN A 104 16.15 -1.13 -0.23
N LYS A 105 16.47 -1.33 -1.50
CA LYS A 105 17.88 -1.35 -1.92
C LYS A 105 18.39 0.09 -2.01
N THR A 106 19.65 0.28 -1.67
CA THR A 106 20.35 1.56 -1.74
C THR A 106 21.78 1.25 -2.17
N GLY A 107 22.03 1.28 -3.49
CA GLY A 107 23.28 0.78 -4.06
C GLY A 107 23.48 -0.71 -3.77
N ASN A 108 24.61 -1.06 -3.14
CA ASN A 108 24.97 -2.43 -2.75
C ASN A 108 24.40 -2.86 -1.39
N SER A 109 23.72 -1.98 -0.66
CA SER A 109 23.16 -2.27 0.68
C SER A 109 21.65 -2.39 0.63
N THR A 110 21.10 -3.28 1.45
CA THR A 110 19.65 -3.40 1.66
C THR A 110 19.32 -2.77 3.01
N ALA A 111 18.60 -1.65 2.98
CA ALA A 111 18.12 -0.98 4.19
C ALA A 111 16.65 -1.35 4.42
N VAL A 112 16.27 -1.54 5.68
CA VAL A 112 14.87 -1.70 6.05
C VAL A 112 14.27 -0.31 6.18
N VAL A 113 13.43 0.09 5.22
CA VAL A 113 12.79 1.41 5.18
C VAL A 113 11.27 1.18 5.24
N PRO A 114 10.61 1.50 6.38
CA PRO A 114 9.18 1.29 6.53
C PRO A 114 8.38 2.01 5.45
N VAL A 115 7.33 1.35 4.97
CA VAL A 115 6.33 1.93 4.08
C VAL A 115 5.12 2.30 4.90
N PHE A 116 4.72 3.57 4.85
CA PHE A 116 3.49 4.07 5.45
C PHE A 116 2.48 4.39 4.36
N ALA A 117 1.22 3.99 4.52
CA ALA A 117 0.16 4.35 3.59
C ALA A 117 -1.06 4.90 4.34
N THR A 118 -1.72 5.90 3.74
CA THR A 118 -3.03 6.39 4.18
C THR A 118 -4.02 6.39 3.03
N ALA A 119 -5.30 6.14 3.32
CA ALA A 119 -6.39 6.13 2.33
C ALA A 119 -7.76 6.17 3.06
N GLU A 120 -8.87 6.20 2.33
CA GLU A 120 -10.21 5.99 2.92
C GLU A 120 -10.59 4.51 3.00
N PHE A 121 -10.06 3.68 2.11
CA PHE A 121 -10.32 2.25 2.08
C PHE A 121 -9.04 1.48 1.84
N MET A 122 -8.95 0.30 2.47
CA MET A 122 -7.93 -0.69 2.23
C MET A 122 -8.53 -2.09 2.25
N ARG A 123 -8.11 -2.94 1.31
CA ARG A 123 -8.39 -4.38 1.30
C ARG A 123 -7.09 -5.16 1.24
N TYR A 124 -6.97 -6.19 2.07
CA TYR A 124 -5.95 -7.22 1.94
C TYR A 124 -6.57 -8.52 1.45
N SER A 125 -5.97 -9.14 0.42
CA SER A 125 -6.28 -10.48 -0.07
C SER A 125 -5.05 -11.38 0.10
N ASP A 126 -5.13 -12.43 0.91
CA ASP A 126 -4.07 -13.42 1.03
C ASP A 126 -3.87 -14.26 -0.25
N PRO A 127 -4.92 -14.73 -0.94
CA PRO A 127 -4.77 -15.47 -2.20
C PRO A 127 -4.01 -14.68 -3.27
N ASP A 128 -4.27 -13.38 -3.37
CA ASP A 128 -3.64 -12.50 -4.36
C ASP A 128 -2.36 -11.83 -3.85
N ARG A 129 -2.08 -11.93 -2.55
CA ARG A 129 -1.03 -11.18 -1.85
C ARG A 129 -1.04 -9.69 -2.20
N LEU A 130 -2.24 -9.11 -2.14
CA LEU A 130 -2.52 -7.75 -2.62
C LEU A 130 -3.09 -6.90 -1.50
N LEU A 131 -2.52 -5.69 -1.33
CA LEU A 131 -3.13 -4.60 -0.59
C LEU A 131 -3.68 -3.59 -1.60
N HIS A 132 -4.99 -3.43 -1.65
CA HIS A 132 -5.67 -2.48 -2.50
C HIS A 132 -6.12 -1.27 -1.68
N TYR A 133 -5.75 -0.06 -2.08
CA TYR A 133 -6.11 1.19 -1.44
C TYR A 133 -6.95 2.04 -2.38
N GLU A 134 -7.98 2.69 -1.85
CA GLU A 134 -8.84 3.62 -2.62
C GLU A 134 -9.05 4.94 -1.88
N THR A 135 -9.15 5.99 -2.67
CA THR A 135 -9.46 7.38 -2.28
C THR A 135 -8.38 8.02 -1.40
N ASN A 136 -7.85 9.15 -1.87
CA ASN A 136 -6.83 9.94 -1.17
C ASN A 136 -5.61 9.11 -0.75
N VAL A 137 -5.13 8.23 -1.63
CA VAL A 137 -4.00 7.35 -1.34
C VAL A 137 -2.72 8.17 -1.24
N ASP A 138 -1.99 8.05 -0.12
CA ASP A 138 -0.69 8.66 0.12
C ASP A 138 0.26 7.61 0.73
N ILE A 139 1.23 7.17 -0.06
CA ILE A 139 2.24 6.16 0.30
C ILE A 139 3.58 6.87 0.48
N LYS A 140 4.27 6.60 1.58
CA LYS A 140 5.59 7.17 1.93
C LYS A 140 6.58 6.06 2.26
N GLN A 141 7.78 6.15 1.70
CA GLN A 141 8.89 5.26 2.01
C GLN A 141 10.20 6.06 2.03
N GLY A 142 10.75 6.28 3.22
CA GLY A 142 11.95 7.11 3.40
C GLY A 142 11.70 8.53 2.91
N THR A 143 12.44 8.97 1.89
CA THR A 143 12.28 10.28 1.25
C THR A 143 11.22 10.31 0.16
N ASP A 144 10.73 9.14 -0.25
CA ASP A 144 9.88 8.98 -1.42
C ASP A 144 8.42 9.03 -1.00
N ARG A 145 7.59 9.69 -1.83
CA ARG A 145 6.15 9.81 -1.62
C ARG A 145 5.40 9.57 -2.92
N MET A 146 4.30 8.83 -2.87
CA MET A 146 3.41 8.58 -4.00
C MET A 146 1.98 8.89 -3.59
N THR A 147 1.29 9.74 -4.33
CA THR A 147 -0.14 10.02 -4.15
C THR A 147 -0.95 9.57 -5.36
N SER A 148 -2.16 9.07 -5.14
CA SER A 148 -3.04 8.60 -6.21
C SER A 148 -4.49 8.45 -5.73
N GLY A 149 -5.42 8.21 -6.66
CA GLY A 149 -6.79 7.81 -6.31
C GLY A 149 -6.92 6.34 -5.92
N VAL A 150 -6.09 5.47 -6.50
CA VAL A 150 -6.07 4.02 -6.22
C VAL A 150 -4.64 3.52 -6.23
N ALA A 151 -4.29 2.61 -5.31
CA ALA A 151 -3.01 1.90 -5.37
C ALA A 151 -3.15 0.41 -5.00
N ASP A 152 -2.57 -0.44 -5.85
CA ASP A 152 -2.42 -1.87 -5.67
C ASP A 152 -0.97 -2.20 -5.30
N VAL A 153 -0.74 -2.62 -4.06
CA VAL A 153 0.58 -3.02 -3.55
C VAL A 153 0.63 -4.54 -3.49
N TYR A 154 1.40 -5.13 -4.40
CA TYR A 154 1.65 -6.58 -4.45
C TYR A 154 2.79 -6.94 -3.49
N LEU A 155 2.54 -7.95 -2.66
CA LEU A 155 3.50 -8.50 -1.71
C LEU A 155 4.11 -9.79 -2.26
N GLN A 156 5.36 -10.06 -1.92
CA GLN A 156 6.01 -11.31 -2.28
C GLN A 156 5.33 -12.52 -1.62
N LYS A 157 5.30 -13.66 -2.31
CA LYS A 157 4.57 -14.85 -1.85
C LYS A 157 5.06 -15.46 -0.54
N ASP A 158 6.30 -15.22 -0.11
CA ASP A 158 6.87 -15.86 1.08
C ASP A 158 7.09 -14.89 2.23
N VAL A 159 7.29 -13.61 1.92
CA VAL A 159 7.59 -12.55 2.88
C VAL A 159 6.63 -11.38 2.72
N ASN A 160 6.37 -10.62 3.78
CA ASN A 160 5.58 -9.39 3.71
C ASN A 160 6.43 -8.21 3.21
N GLU A 161 7.13 -8.43 2.10
CA GLU A 161 7.91 -7.41 1.39
C GLU A 161 7.16 -6.98 0.14
N VAL A 162 7.23 -5.69 -0.19
CA VAL A 162 6.62 -5.14 -1.40
C VAL A 162 7.40 -5.60 -2.63
N GLU A 163 6.69 -6.22 -3.57
CA GLU A 163 7.21 -6.60 -4.88
C GLU A 163 7.09 -5.43 -5.87
N ARG A 164 5.86 -4.94 -6.04
CA ARG A 164 5.52 -3.83 -6.93
C ARG A 164 4.29 -3.10 -6.45
N THR A 165 4.18 -1.83 -6.82
CA THR A 165 3.00 -0.98 -6.57
C THR A 165 2.47 -0.47 -7.91
N ILE A 166 1.17 -0.62 -8.15
CA ILE A 166 0.47 -0.04 -9.29
C ILE A 166 -0.44 1.07 -8.77
N ALA A 167 -0.15 2.32 -9.10
CA ALA A 167 -0.97 3.47 -8.74
C ALA A 167 -1.74 3.98 -9.95
N GLN A 168 -2.96 4.44 -9.73
CA GLN A 168 -3.88 4.90 -10.78
C GLN A 168 -4.64 6.14 -10.31
N HIS A 169 -5.09 6.94 -11.29
CA HIS A 169 -5.82 8.18 -11.11
C HIS A 169 -4.99 9.30 -10.45
N ASN A 170 -4.58 10.29 -11.25
CA ASN A 170 -3.84 11.47 -10.79
C ASN A 170 -2.61 11.09 -9.95
N VAL A 171 -1.78 10.20 -10.49
CA VAL A 171 -0.59 9.70 -9.82
C VAL A 171 0.47 10.79 -9.78
N VAL A 172 1.02 11.04 -8.60
CA VAL A 172 2.18 11.91 -8.40
C VAL A 172 3.21 11.18 -7.56
N ILE A 173 4.47 11.21 -7.99
CA ILE A 173 5.62 10.64 -7.29
C ILE A 173 6.59 11.76 -6.99
N ILE A 174 7.03 11.84 -5.76
CA ILE A 174 8.00 12.81 -5.28
C ILE A 174 9.20 12.02 -4.75
N GLN A 175 10.37 12.35 -5.26
CA GLN A 175 11.67 11.85 -4.84
C GLN A 175 12.61 13.05 -4.63
N PRO A 176 13.74 12.89 -3.93
CA PRO A 176 14.74 13.95 -3.84
C PRO A 176 15.13 14.49 -5.22
N GLY A 177 14.86 15.77 -5.47
CA GLY A 177 15.18 16.43 -6.74
C GLY A 177 14.33 16.02 -7.94
N LYS A 178 13.28 15.20 -7.75
CA LYS A 178 12.44 14.69 -8.84
C LYS A 178 10.96 14.64 -8.51
N ARG A 179 10.14 14.98 -9.50
CA ARG A 179 8.68 14.89 -9.42
C ARG A 179 8.11 14.31 -10.70
N GLY A 180 7.45 13.16 -10.62
CA GLY A 180 6.71 12.55 -11.72
C GLY A 180 5.21 12.69 -11.54
N ALA A 181 4.47 12.91 -12.63
CA ALA A 181 3.01 12.97 -12.65
C ALA A 181 2.45 12.19 -13.86
N GLY A 182 1.31 11.55 -13.69
CA GLY A 182 0.61 10.82 -14.75
C GLY A 182 -0.73 10.23 -14.30
N ASP A 183 -1.40 9.50 -15.19
CA ASP A 183 -2.67 8.82 -14.88
C ASP A 183 -2.45 7.44 -14.25
N TRP A 184 -1.28 6.85 -14.48
CA TRP A 184 -0.91 5.52 -14.03
C TRP A 184 0.59 5.44 -13.75
N CYS A 185 0.97 4.67 -12.73
CA CYS A 185 2.35 4.31 -12.48
C CYS A 185 2.48 2.86 -12.03
N GLN A 186 3.54 2.18 -12.46
CA GLN A 186 4.04 0.99 -11.79
C GLN A 186 5.44 1.25 -11.24
N TYR A 187 5.59 1.04 -9.94
CA TYR A 187 6.88 1.02 -9.26
C TYR A 187 7.27 -0.42 -8.93
N THR A 188 8.44 -0.87 -9.36
CA THR A 188 8.96 -2.21 -9.06
C THR A 188 10.12 -2.11 -8.07
N ASN A 189 10.06 -2.85 -6.96
CA ASN A 189 11.02 -2.68 -5.86
C ASN A 189 12.39 -3.34 -6.16
N ALA A 190 12.43 -4.38 -7.01
CA ALA A 190 13.65 -5.13 -7.30
C ALA A 190 14.71 -4.30 -8.06
N ASP A 191 14.26 -3.56 -9.06
CA ASP A 191 15.04 -2.70 -9.95
C ASP A 191 14.94 -1.20 -9.58
N GLU A 192 13.99 -0.83 -8.72
CA GLU A 192 13.71 0.56 -8.32
C GLU A 192 13.34 1.46 -9.51
N VAL A 193 12.50 0.92 -10.39
CA VAL A 193 12.04 1.59 -11.61
C VAL A 193 10.57 2.00 -11.45
N ALA A 194 10.26 3.26 -11.75
CA ALA A 194 8.90 3.77 -11.88
C ALA A 194 8.56 4.02 -13.35
N VAL A 195 7.56 3.33 -13.87
CA VAL A 195 7.02 3.57 -15.22
C VAL A 195 5.74 4.37 -15.08
N LEU A 196 5.77 5.65 -15.48
CA LEU A 196 4.60 6.52 -15.53
C LEU A 196 3.98 6.49 -16.93
N LYS A 197 2.65 6.56 -16.97
CA LYS A 197 1.87 6.74 -18.19
C LYS A 197 0.82 7.82 -17.97
N GLY A 198 0.53 8.57 -19.02
CA GLY A 198 -0.48 9.63 -18.99
C GLY A 198 -0.60 10.31 -20.35
N ASN A 199 -1.52 11.27 -20.45
CA ASN A 199 -1.76 12.04 -21.67
C ASN A 199 -1.55 13.56 -21.44
N PRO A 200 -0.30 14.07 -21.28
CA PRO A 200 0.97 13.34 -21.17
C PRO A 200 1.33 13.00 -19.71
N ALA A 201 2.20 12.02 -19.50
CA ALA A 201 2.97 11.95 -18.28
C ALA A 201 4.05 13.04 -18.29
N HIS A 202 4.40 13.54 -17.11
CA HIS A 202 5.30 14.66 -16.92
C HIS A 202 6.31 14.35 -15.81
N VAL A 203 7.59 14.62 -16.04
CA VAL A 203 8.63 14.51 -15.02
C VAL A 203 9.44 15.79 -14.96
N GLU A 204 9.60 16.33 -13.76
CA GLU A 204 10.51 17.43 -13.44
C GLU A 204 11.70 16.85 -12.67
N ASP A 205 12.90 17.07 -13.20
CA ASP A 205 14.17 16.73 -12.57
C ASP A 205 14.98 18.02 -12.39
N VAL A 206 15.51 18.25 -11.20
CA VAL A 206 16.25 19.48 -10.89
C VAL A 206 17.53 19.60 -11.73
N GLU A 207 18.18 18.48 -12.05
CA GLU A 207 19.42 18.42 -12.82
C GLU A 207 19.14 18.32 -14.33
N GLN A 208 18.17 17.49 -14.72
CA GLN A 208 17.90 17.19 -16.14
C GLN A 208 16.81 18.07 -16.76
N GLY A 209 16.08 18.85 -15.96
CA GLY A 209 14.98 19.69 -16.43
C GLY A 209 13.66 18.93 -16.56
N THR A 210 12.79 19.32 -17.49
CA THR A 210 11.45 18.70 -17.62
C THR A 210 11.39 17.74 -18.80
N THR A 211 10.61 16.67 -18.66
CA THR A 211 10.34 15.69 -19.71
C THR A 211 8.86 15.35 -19.75
N ASP A 212 8.24 15.53 -20.93
CA ASP A 212 6.85 15.15 -21.22
C ASP A 212 6.82 13.97 -22.20
N GLY A 213 5.93 13.00 -21.98
CA GLY A 213 5.72 11.88 -22.90
C GLY A 213 4.54 10.99 -22.48
N ASN A 214 4.07 10.14 -23.39
CA ASN A 214 2.96 9.23 -23.06
C ASN A 214 3.36 8.12 -22.07
N ARG A 215 4.65 7.78 -22.05
CA ARG A 215 5.25 6.81 -21.15
C ARG A 215 6.66 7.27 -20.78
N LEU A 216 6.91 7.41 -19.49
CA LEU A 216 8.18 7.85 -18.92
C LEU A 216 8.67 6.79 -17.94
N THR A 217 9.94 6.41 -18.05
CA THR A 217 10.59 5.47 -17.14
C THR A 217 11.60 6.24 -16.30
N MET A 218 11.38 6.27 -15.00
CA MET A 218 12.25 6.91 -14.01
C MET A 218 13.07 5.83 -13.30
N TYR A 219 14.40 5.93 -13.40
CA TYR A 219 15.35 5.08 -12.70
C TYR A 219 15.80 5.77 -11.41
N ARG A 220 15.47 5.18 -10.26
CA ARG A 220 15.83 5.74 -8.95
C ARG A 220 17.34 5.72 -8.73
N ARG A 221 18.01 4.62 -9.09
CA ARG A 221 19.47 4.45 -8.86
C ARG A 221 20.36 5.26 -9.78
N GLU A 222 19.93 5.45 -11.02
CA GLU A 222 20.77 6.03 -12.08
C GLU A 222 20.54 7.53 -12.27
N ASN A 223 19.71 8.13 -11.42
CA ASN A 223 19.23 9.49 -11.55
C ASN A 223 18.77 9.84 -13.00
N ARG A 224 18.04 8.94 -13.66
CA ARG A 224 17.76 9.03 -15.11
C ARG A 224 16.28 8.91 -15.44
N VAL A 225 15.82 9.68 -16.42
CA VAL A 225 14.47 9.60 -16.99
C VAL A 225 14.57 9.27 -18.47
N VAL A 226 13.81 8.26 -18.92
CA VAL A 226 13.76 7.82 -20.32
C VAL A 226 12.33 7.93 -20.83
N VAL A 227 12.17 8.42 -22.07
CA VAL A 227 10.89 8.41 -22.76
C VAL A 227 10.79 7.11 -23.56
N ASP A 228 9.80 6.27 -23.25
CA ASP A 228 9.56 5.04 -23.99
C ASP A 228 8.49 5.30 -25.07
N ASP A 229 8.91 5.55 -26.32
CA ASP A 229 7.98 5.55 -27.44
C ASP A 229 7.69 4.11 -27.88
N ASN A 230 6.69 3.48 -27.25
CA ASN A 230 6.23 2.13 -27.62
C ASN A 230 5.46 2.08 -28.96
N ARG A 231 5.44 3.18 -29.74
CA ARG A 231 4.91 3.21 -31.12
C ARG A 231 6.12 3.40 -32.04
N GLY A 232 6.77 2.30 -32.42
CA GLY A 232 7.99 2.32 -33.24
C GLY A 232 7.91 3.30 -34.41
N GLU A 233 9.01 4.01 -34.67
CA GLU A 233 9.38 4.95 -35.77
C GLU A 233 8.33 5.84 -36.49
N GLN A 234 7.01 5.71 -36.30
CA GLN A 234 6.00 6.30 -37.19
C GLN A 234 4.79 6.95 -36.50
N SER A 235 4.88 7.34 -35.23
CA SER A 235 3.84 8.19 -34.63
C SER A 235 4.48 9.28 -33.78
N PRO A 236 4.46 10.56 -34.20
CA PRO A 236 5.07 11.63 -33.42
C PRO A 236 4.19 11.92 -32.21
N GLY A 237 4.41 11.17 -31.12
CA GLY A 237 4.08 11.67 -29.80
C GLY A 237 4.87 12.96 -29.59
N ARG A 238 4.21 14.03 -29.15
CA ARG A 238 4.88 15.31 -28.90
C ARG A 238 5.69 15.19 -27.61
N VAL A 239 6.89 14.62 -27.71
CA VAL A 239 7.87 14.62 -26.63
C VAL A 239 8.41 16.03 -26.48
N ARG A 240 8.38 16.56 -25.25
CA ARG A 240 8.97 17.86 -24.93
C ARG A 240 9.95 17.66 -23.78
N SER A 241 11.23 17.81 -24.08
CA SER A 241 12.26 17.90 -23.05
C SER A 241 12.81 19.31 -23.01
N THR A 242 12.86 19.91 -21.82
CA THR A 242 13.53 21.20 -21.62
C THR A 242 14.67 21.02 -20.63
N HIS A 243 15.90 21.26 -21.07
CA HIS A 243 17.09 21.22 -20.22
C HIS A 243 17.40 22.61 -19.67
N LYS A 244 17.77 22.69 -18.38
CA LYS A 244 18.31 23.94 -17.82
C LYS A 244 19.76 24.10 -18.24
N VAL A 245 20.05 25.14 -19.02
CA VAL A 245 21.42 25.54 -19.31
C VAL A 245 21.89 26.47 -18.19
N ASN A 246 22.74 25.97 -17.29
CA ASN A 246 23.46 26.84 -16.37
C ASN A 246 24.48 27.65 -17.17
N LYS A 247 24.20 28.93 -17.38
CA LYS A 247 25.24 29.89 -17.77
C LYS A 247 26.12 30.13 -16.55
N ASN A 248 27.30 29.53 -16.52
CA ASN A 248 28.34 29.98 -15.59
C ASN A 248 28.77 31.41 -16.00
N PRO A 249 28.95 32.33 -15.03
CA PRO A 249 29.48 33.67 -15.27
C PRO A 249 30.97 33.64 -15.68
#